data_AF-A0A7X0VIY0-F1
#
_entry.id   AF-A0A7X0VIY0-F1
#
_cell.length_a   1.000
_cell.length_b   1.000
_cell.length_c   1.000
_cell.angle_alpha   90.00
_cell.angle_beta   90.00
_cell.angle_gamma   90.00
#
_symmetry.space_group_name_H-M   'P 1'
#
loop_
_entity.id
_entity.type
_entity.pdbx_description
1 polymer ?
#
loop_
_entity_poly.entity_id
_entity_poly.type
_entity_poly.pdbx_seq_one_letter_code
_entity_poly.pdbx_strand_id
1 'polypeptide(L)'
;MVQDRTWWGRSFDWLNTAFLIALSLMCIFPLIHVLAISFSSSISVGDVVLWPVDFTTDAYKYVLDKPDFLRSVVMTLKRVAIGVPINMALIVLLAYPLSKDPKAFPMRTAYAWFLVATILFHGGLIPDYLAVRYTGLLDTIWALVLP
;
A
#
# COMPACT_ATOMS: atom_id res chain seq x y z
N MET A 1 8.37 4.94 31.82
CA MET A 1 9.53 4.02 31.88
C MET A 1 9.63 3.50 33.31
N VAL A 2 8.75 2.57 33.67
CA VAL A 2 8.78 1.89 34.96
C VAL A 2 9.44 0.54 34.69
N GLN A 3 10.70 0.41 35.11
CA GLN A 3 11.48 -0.79 34.89
C GLN A 3 11.25 -1.68 36.10
N ASP A 4 10.29 -2.60 36.00
CA ASP A 4 10.06 -3.60 37.04
C ASP A 4 11.31 -4.45 37.17
N ARG A 5 12.08 -4.20 38.23
CA ARG A 5 13.37 -4.85 38.52
C ARG A 5 13.21 -6.29 39.00
N THR A 6 12.10 -6.94 38.66
CA THR A 6 11.84 -8.34 38.95
C THR A 6 12.58 -9.20 37.94
N TRP A 7 13.12 -10.34 38.39
CA TRP A 7 13.83 -11.29 37.52
C TRP A 7 12.94 -11.83 36.38
N TRP A 8 11.63 -11.90 36.63
CA TRP A 8 10.61 -12.23 35.63
C TRP A 8 10.47 -11.17 34.54
N GLY A 9 10.46 -9.87 34.89
CA GLY A 9 10.36 -8.79 33.91
C GLY A 9 11.54 -8.78 32.93
N ARG A 10 12.77 -8.96 33.44
CA ARG A 10 13.98 -8.99 32.60
C ARG A 10 14.00 -10.16 31.61
N SER A 11 13.57 -11.35 32.04
CA SER A 11 13.50 -12.52 31.18
C SER A 11 12.44 -12.36 30.09
N PHE A 12 11.29 -11.77 30.42
CA PHE A 12 10.24 -11.45 29.45
C PHE A 12 10.70 -10.41 28.44
N ASP A 13 11.34 -9.33 28.88
CA ASP A 13 11.86 -8.26 28.01
C ASP A 13 12.91 -8.80 27.03
N TRP A 14 13.80 -9.68 27.50
CA TRP A 14 14.83 -10.29 26.64
C TRP A 14 14.20 -11.19 25.58
N LEU A 15 13.22 -12.01 25.96
CA LEU A 15 12.51 -12.91 25.03
C LEU A 15 11.69 -12.11 24.01
N ASN A 16 10.95 -11.08 24.46
CA ASN A 16 10.20 -10.19 23.58
C ASN A 16 11.12 -9.44 22.61
N THR A 17 12.26 -8.93 23.10
CA THR A 17 13.24 -8.25 22.25
C THR A 17 13.84 -9.21 21.22
N ALA A 18 14.22 -10.42 21.62
CA ALA A 18 14.72 -11.44 20.71
C ALA A 18 13.67 -11.83 19.64
N PHE A 19 12.41 -11.94 20.03
CA PHE A 19 11.30 -12.22 19.12
C PHE A 19 11.09 -11.08 18.10
N LEU A 20 11.08 -9.83 18.56
CA LEU A 20 10.95 -8.67 17.67
C LEU A 20 12.13 -8.55 16.69
N ILE A 21 13.36 -8.83 17.15
CA ILE A 21 14.54 -8.89 16.30
C ILE A 21 14.37 -9.98 15.23
N ALA A 22 13.99 -11.20 15.62
CA ALA A 22 13.75 -12.28 14.66
C ALA A 22 12.69 -11.92 13.61
N LEU A 23 11.58 -11.31 14.03
CA LEU A 23 10.49 -10.89 13.14
C LEU A 23 10.97 -9.79 12.17
N SER A 24 11.71 -8.80 12.66
CA SER A 24 12.31 -7.76 11.80
C SER A 24 13.27 -8.34 10.75
N LEU A 25 14.10 -9.31 11.13
CA LEU A 25 15.02 -9.97 10.21
C LEU A 25 14.26 -10.77 9.15
N MET A 26 13.17 -11.45 9.52
CA MET A 26 12.31 -12.16 8.56
C MET A 26 11.67 -11.22 7.53
N CYS A 27 11.31 -9.98 7.92
CA CYS A 27 10.78 -8.99 6.99
C CYS A 27 11.85 -8.39 6.08
N ILE A 28 13.06 -8.17 6.59
CA ILE A 28 14.18 -7.57 5.83
C ILE A 28 14.82 -8.57 4.88
N PHE A 29 14.88 -9.85 5.25
CA PHE A 29 15.48 -10.91 4.45
C PHE A 29 14.97 -10.97 2.99
N PRO A 30 13.64 -11.02 2.71
CA PRO A 30 13.15 -11.05 1.33
C PRO A 30 13.47 -9.77 0.56
N LEU A 31 13.54 -8.61 1.23
CA LEU A 31 13.92 -7.35 0.57
C LEU A 31 15.37 -7.36 0.10
N ILE A 32 16.29 -7.83 0.96
CA ILE A 32 17.71 -7.97 0.60
C ILE A 32 17.88 -9.00 -0.51
N HIS A 33 17.16 -10.12 -0.43
CA HIS A 33 17.23 -11.18 -1.44
C HIS A 33 16.77 -10.69 -2.83
N VAL A 34 15.66 -9.96 -2.90
CA VAL A 34 15.18 -9.36 -4.16
C VAL A 34 16.18 -8.35 -4.72
N LEU A 35 16.81 -7.54 -3.86
CA LEU A 35 17.88 -6.62 -4.27
C LEU A 35 19.12 -7.35 -4.78
N ALA A 36 19.52 -8.44 -4.12
CA ALA A 36 20.65 -9.25 -4.57
C ALA A 36 20.38 -9.87 -5.95
N ILE A 37 19.15 -10.36 -6.19
CA ILE A 37 18.73 -10.89 -7.49
C ILE A 37 18.72 -9.80 -8.56
N SER A 38 18.26 -8.58 -8.25
CA SER A 38 18.18 -7.51 -9.25
C SER A 38 19.55 -7.03 -9.76
N PHE A 39 20.61 -7.25 -8.98
CA PHE A 39 22.00 -6.98 -9.37
C PHE A 39 22.76 -8.22 -9.88
N SER A 40 22.13 -9.38 -9.92
CA SER A 40 22.74 -10.64 -10.39
C SER A 40 22.49 -10.84 -11.88
N SER A 41 23.43 -11.51 -12.55
CA SER A 41 23.21 -11.98 -13.91
C SER A 41 22.10 -13.05 -13.96
N SER A 42 21.37 -13.15 -15.08
CA SER A 42 20.26 -14.10 -15.28
C SER A 42 20.68 -15.58 -15.28
N ILE A 43 21.97 -15.84 -15.41
CA ILE A 43 22.56 -17.19 -15.45
C ILE A 43 22.77 -17.73 -14.02
N SER A 44 22.96 -16.83 -13.05
CA SER A 44 23.38 -17.18 -11.67
C SER A 44 22.27 -17.02 -10.63
N VAL A 45 21.00 -16.83 -11.04
CA VAL A 45 19.85 -16.55 -10.15
C VAL A 45 19.61 -17.64 -9.11
N GLY A 46 20.00 -18.90 -9.40
CA GLY A 46 19.84 -20.04 -8.49
C GLY A 46 20.77 -20.02 -7.26
N ASP A 47 21.88 -19.27 -7.32
CA ASP A 47 22.93 -19.26 -6.29
C ASP A 47 22.89 -18.00 -5.40
N VAL A 48 21.98 -17.06 -5.67
CA VAL A 48 21.89 -15.79 -4.95
C VAL A 48 21.08 -15.97 -3.67
N VAL A 49 21.75 -16.03 -2.51
CA VAL A 49 21.05 -16.11 -1.21
C VAL A 49 20.99 -14.74 -0.52
N LEU A 50 22.12 -14.09 -0.30
CA LEU A 50 22.22 -12.78 0.37
C LEU A 50 23.09 -11.76 -0.37
N TRP A 51 23.99 -12.22 -1.25
CA TRP A 51 24.90 -11.36 -2.01
C TRP A 51 24.74 -11.62 -3.50
N PRO A 52 24.83 -10.58 -4.35
CA PRO A 52 24.72 -10.74 -5.80
C PRO A 52 25.88 -11.59 -6.32
N VAL A 53 25.57 -12.55 -7.19
CA VAL A 53 26.55 -13.34 -7.94
C VAL A 53 26.66 -12.71 -9.33
N ASP A 54 27.88 -12.42 -9.76
CA ASP A 54 28.16 -11.70 -11.02
C ASP A 54 27.40 -10.37 -11.12
N PHE A 55 27.93 -9.35 -10.43
CA PHE A 55 27.32 -8.03 -10.39
C PHE A 55 27.11 -7.44 -11.79
N THR A 56 25.85 -7.28 -12.19
CA THR A 56 25.46 -6.70 -13.48
C THR A 56 24.32 -5.70 -13.29
N THR A 57 24.26 -4.71 -14.18
CA THR A 57 23.18 -3.70 -14.22
C THR A 57 22.31 -3.84 -15.47
N ASP A 58 22.49 -4.92 -16.21
CA ASP A 58 21.85 -5.12 -17.51
C ASP A 58 20.34 -5.32 -17.38
N ALA A 59 19.87 -5.94 -16.29
CA ALA A 59 18.45 -6.05 -15.98
C ALA A 59 17.78 -4.66 -15.87
N TYR A 60 18.45 -3.68 -15.26
CA TYR A 60 17.93 -2.32 -15.16
C TYR A 60 17.91 -1.61 -16.51
N LYS A 61 18.99 -1.72 -17.30
CA LYS A 61 19.02 -1.15 -18.66
C LYS A 61 17.92 -1.74 -19.54
N TYR A 62 17.73 -3.06 -19.49
CA TYR A 62 16.69 -3.77 -20.23
C TYR A 62 15.28 -3.29 -19.88
N VAL A 63 15.01 -3.04 -18.59
CA VAL A 63 13.70 -2.53 -18.15
C VAL A 63 13.49 -1.06 -18.53
N LEU A 64 14.53 -0.24 -18.41
CA LEU A 64 14.46 1.19 -18.75
C LEU A 64 14.34 1.44 -20.26
N ASP A 65 14.86 0.55 -21.09
CA ASP A 65 14.74 0.63 -22.55
C ASP A 65 13.33 0.29 -23.05
N LYS A 66 12.46 -0.30 -22.21
CA LYS A 66 11.08 -0.61 -22.58
C LYS A 66 10.17 0.62 -22.44
N PRO A 67 9.64 1.17 -23.55
CA PRO A 67 8.78 2.35 -23.49
C PRO A 67 7.47 2.09 -22.73
N ASP A 68 6.95 0.86 -22.78
CA ASP A 68 5.73 0.47 -22.04
C ASP A 68 5.93 0.51 -20.52
N PHE A 69 7.14 0.18 -20.04
CA PHE A 69 7.48 0.26 -18.63
C PHE A 69 7.49 1.72 -18.17
N LEU A 70 8.19 2.60 -18.90
CA LEU A 70 8.23 4.03 -18.59
C LEU A 70 6.83 4.65 -18.64
N ARG A 71 6.01 4.30 -19.63
CA ARG A 71 4.62 4.74 -19.72
C ARG A 71 3.82 4.30 -18.50
N SER A 72 3.97 3.06 -18.06
CA SER A 72 3.26 2.53 -16.89
C SER A 72 3.67 3.22 -15.59
N VAL A 73 4.95 3.53 -15.42
CA VAL A 73 5.47 4.30 -14.27
C VAL A 73 4.88 5.71 -14.26
N VAL A 74 4.88 6.40 -15.41
CA VAL A 74 4.29 7.74 -15.55
C VAL A 74 2.78 7.73 -15.27
N MET A 75 2.05 6.74 -15.77
CA MET A 75 0.61 6.61 -15.51
C MET A 75 0.32 6.35 -14.03
N THR A 76 1.13 5.52 -13.36
CA THR A 76 0.99 5.26 -11.92
C THR A 76 1.26 6.52 -11.11
N LEU A 77 2.34 7.25 -11.44
CA LEU A 77 2.67 8.51 -10.77
C LEU A 77 1.56 9.54 -10.97
N LYS A 78 1.05 9.69 -12.20
CA LYS A 78 -0.04 10.60 -12.52
C LYS A 78 -1.33 10.22 -11.79
N ARG A 79 -1.64 8.93 -11.69
CA ARG A 79 -2.80 8.41 -10.93
C ARG A 79 -2.70 8.80 -9.46
N VAL A 80 -1.56 8.60 -8.81
CA VAL A 80 -1.38 8.94 -7.39
C VAL A 80 -1.41 10.47 -7.19
N ALA A 81 -0.71 11.21 -8.05
CA ALA A 81 -0.62 12.66 -7.95
C ALA A 81 -1.98 13.36 -8.07
N ILE A 82 -2.90 12.83 -8.88
CA ILE A 82 -4.26 13.38 -9.05
C ILE A 82 -5.25 12.74 -8.06
N GLY A 83 -5.17 11.43 -7.87
CA GLY A 83 -6.12 10.67 -7.07
C GLY A 83 -6.03 10.96 -5.58
N VAL A 84 -4.83 11.07 -5.02
CA VAL A 84 -4.64 11.35 -3.59
C VAL A 84 -5.24 12.70 -3.16
N PRO A 85 -4.96 13.84 -3.81
CA PRO A 85 -5.52 15.11 -3.37
C PRO A 85 -7.04 15.18 -3.50
N ILE A 86 -7.62 14.59 -4.56
CA ILE A 86 -9.08 14.54 -4.74
C ILE A 86 -9.71 13.68 -3.64
N ASN A 87 -9.19 12.48 -3.39
CA ASN A 87 -9.69 11.60 -2.33
C ASN A 87 -9.54 12.25 -0.95
N MET A 88 -8.38 12.84 -0.66
CA MET A 88 -8.13 13.52 0.60
C MET A 88 -9.11 14.68 0.80
N ALA A 89 -9.35 15.49 -0.23
CA ALA A 89 -10.31 16.59 -0.15
C ALA A 89 -11.74 16.08 0.15
N LEU A 90 -12.20 15.05 -0.57
CA LEU A 90 -13.53 14.46 -0.36
C LEU A 90 -13.66 13.84 1.04
N ILE A 91 -12.66 13.09 1.49
CA ILE A 91 -12.65 12.48 2.83
C ILE A 91 -12.68 13.57 3.89
N VAL A 92 -11.89 14.64 3.77
CA VAL A 92 -11.88 15.74 4.75
C VAL A 92 -13.24 16.44 4.80
N LEU A 93 -13.84 16.72 3.64
CA LEU A 93 -15.16 17.36 3.54
C LEU A 93 -16.27 16.51 4.18
N LEU A 94 -16.20 15.19 4.07
CA LEU A 94 -17.19 14.27 4.65
C LEU A 94 -16.90 13.94 6.13
N ALA A 95 -15.63 13.73 6.49
CA ALA A 95 -15.23 13.31 7.82
C ALA A 95 -15.30 14.45 8.85
N TYR A 96 -15.01 15.69 8.45
CA TYR A 96 -15.06 16.84 9.34
C TYR A 96 -16.44 17.09 10.00
N PRO A 97 -17.57 17.17 9.25
CA PRO A 97 -18.88 17.31 9.88
C PRO A 97 -19.24 16.08 10.73
N LEU A 98 -18.77 14.89 10.33
CA LEU A 98 -19.03 13.66 11.05
C LEU A 98 -18.23 13.52 12.37
N SER A 99 -17.14 14.27 12.51
CA SER A 99 -16.35 14.34 13.74
C SER A 99 -16.89 15.33 14.76
N LYS A 100 -17.88 16.16 14.40
CA LYS A 100 -18.51 17.10 15.33
C LYS A 100 -19.52 16.42 16.24
N ASP A 101 -19.73 17.04 17.41
CA ASP A 101 -20.70 16.57 18.40
C ASP A 101 -22.12 16.55 17.80
N PRO A 102 -22.97 15.57 18.13
CA PRO A 102 -24.38 15.52 17.72
C PRO A 102 -25.17 16.82 17.91
N LYS A 103 -24.78 17.68 18.86
CA LYS A 103 -25.41 19.00 19.02
C LYS A 103 -25.16 19.95 17.85
N ALA A 104 -24.01 19.84 17.19
CA ALA A 104 -23.65 20.65 16.02
C ALA A 104 -24.09 20.00 14.70
N PHE A 105 -24.20 18.67 14.67
CA PHE A 105 -24.70 17.92 13.52
C PHE A 105 -25.65 16.79 13.96
N PRO A 106 -26.97 17.07 14.09
CA PRO A 106 -27.91 16.11 14.69
C PRO A 106 -28.09 14.83 13.86
N MET A 107 -27.87 14.88 12.55
CA MET A 107 -28.01 13.72 11.65
C MET A 107 -26.71 12.90 11.50
N ARG A 108 -25.65 13.20 12.27
CA ARG A 108 -24.35 12.51 12.24
C ARG A 108 -24.46 10.98 12.25
N THR A 109 -25.29 10.46 13.15
CA THR A 109 -25.46 9.01 13.35
C THR A 109 -26.06 8.34 12.11
N ALA A 110 -27.03 8.98 11.44
CA ALA A 110 -27.64 8.43 10.24
C ALA A 110 -26.65 8.39 9.06
N TYR A 111 -25.88 9.47 8.85
CA TYR A 111 -24.83 9.49 7.82
C TYR A 111 -23.71 8.49 8.10
N ALA A 112 -23.30 8.34 9.37
CA ALA A 112 -22.30 7.35 9.74
C ALA A 112 -22.78 5.92 9.44
N TRP A 113 -24.03 5.58 9.77
CA TRP A 113 -24.60 4.28 9.45
C TRP A 113 -24.75 4.05 7.94
N PHE A 114 -25.12 5.08 7.17
CA PHE A 114 -25.15 4.98 5.72
C PHE A 114 -23.77 4.66 5.13
N LEU A 115 -22.71 5.35 5.56
CA LEU A 115 -21.34 5.08 5.11
C LEU A 115 -20.88 3.67 5.50
N VAL A 116 -21.17 3.23 6.73
CA VAL A 116 -20.87 1.86 7.17
C VAL A 116 -21.62 0.84 6.31
N ALA A 117 -22.87 1.09 5.95
CA ALA A 117 -23.62 0.22 5.06
C ALA A 117 -22.94 0.09 3.68
N THR A 118 -22.41 1.17 3.10
CA THR A 118 -21.70 1.10 1.81
C THR A 118 -20.37 0.33 1.88
N ILE A 119 -19.71 0.29 3.04
CA ILE A 119 -18.48 -0.51 3.23
C ILE A 119 -18.82 -2.00 3.36
N LEU A 120 -19.93 -2.32 4.04
CA LEU A 120 -20.35 -3.70 4.28
C LEU A 120 -21.09 -4.32 3.08
N PHE A 121 -21.87 -3.52 2.36
CA PHE A 121 -22.67 -3.94 1.21
C PHE A 121 -22.12 -3.30 -0.05
N HIS A 122 -21.58 -4.12 -0.95
CA HIS A 122 -21.00 -3.66 -2.22
C HIS A 122 -21.55 -4.46 -3.40
N GLY A 123 -21.69 -3.81 -4.57
CA GLY A 123 -22.26 -4.42 -5.77
C GLY A 123 -21.37 -5.50 -6.41
N GLY A 124 -20.09 -5.52 -6.06
CA GLY A 124 -19.10 -6.43 -6.64
C GLY A 124 -18.55 -5.94 -7.98
N LEU A 125 -17.62 -6.71 -8.54
CA LEU A 125 -16.81 -6.26 -9.70
C LEU A 125 -17.64 -5.99 -10.96
N ILE A 126 -18.72 -6.75 -11.20
CA ILE A 126 -19.51 -6.62 -12.43
C ILE A 126 -20.33 -5.32 -12.43
N PRO A 127 -21.14 -4.99 -11.40
CA PRO A 127 -21.83 -3.71 -11.32
C PRO A 127 -20.89 -2.50 -11.34
N ASP A 128 -19.74 -2.55 -10.66
CA ASP A 128 -18.76 -1.45 -10.68
C ASP A 128 -18.22 -1.22 -12.09
N TYR A 129 -17.83 -2.30 -12.78
CA TYR A 129 -17.35 -2.21 -14.15
C TYR A 129 -18.41 -1.61 -15.09
N LEU A 130 -19.67 -2.03 -14.93
CA LEU A 130 -20.78 -1.47 -15.70
C LEU A 130 -21.00 0.01 -15.41
N ALA A 131 -20.85 0.46 -14.16
CA ALA A 131 -20.96 1.87 -13.79
C ALA A 131 -19.87 2.72 -14.48
N VAL A 132 -18.62 2.25 -14.51
CA VAL A 132 -17.51 2.90 -15.23
C VAL A 132 -17.75 2.90 -16.74
N ARG A 133 -18.31 1.81 -17.29
CA ARG A 133 -18.68 1.71 -18.70
C ARG A 133 -19.77 2.71 -19.09
N TYR A 134 -20.85 2.79 -18.33
CA TYR A 134 -21.98 3.69 -18.63
C TYR A 134 -21.64 5.16 -18.44
N THR A 135 -20.67 5.49 -17.56
CA THR A 135 -20.16 6.86 -17.41
C THR A 135 -19.17 7.26 -18.50
N GLY A 136 -18.81 6.35 -19.42
CA GLY A 136 -17.91 6.63 -20.54
C GLY A 136 -16.45 6.84 -20.12
N LEU A 137 -16.08 6.41 -18.90
CA LEU A 137 -14.74 6.63 -18.34
C LEU A 137 -13.74 5.53 -18.73
N LEU A 138 -14.18 4.49 -19.45
CA LEU A 138 -13.31 3.38 -19.87
C LEU A 138 -12.08 3.88 -20.64
N ASP A 139 -10.94 3.22 -20.39
CA ASP A 139 -9.62 3.55 -20.94
C ASP A 139 -9.12 4.97 -20.65
N THR A 140 -9.72 5.67 -19.67
CA THR A 140 -9.24 6.96 -19.20
C THR A 140 -8.65 6.89 -17.79
N ILE A 141 -7.83 7.89 -17.44
CA ILE A 141 -7.29 8.00 -16.08
C ILE A 141 -8.38 8.19 -15.02
N TRP A 142 -9.54 8.70 -15.41
CA TRP A 142 -10.66 8.97 -14.49
C TRP A 142 -11.32 7.69 -13.98
N ALA A 143 -11.31 6.61 -14.78
CA ALA A 143 -11.70 5.28 -14.31
C ALA A 143 -10.80 4.73 -13.20
N LEU A 144 -9.61 5.32 -12.97
CA LEU A 144 -8.68 4.92 -11.91
C LEU A 144 -8.68 5.87 -10.70
N VAL A 145 -9.37 7.01 -10.81
CA VAL A 145 -9.32 8.13 -9.85
C VAL A 145 -10.65 8.37 -9.14
N LEU A 146 -11.77 8.27 -9.85
CA LEU A 146 -13.11 8.59 -9.34
C LEU A 146 -13.89 7.44 -8.68
N PRO A 147 -13.78 6.17 -9.14
CA PRO A 147 -14.54 5.09 -8.53
C PRO A 147 -14.00 4.68 -7.16
#